data_AF-A0A7I8JC48-F1
#
_entry.id   AF-A0A7I8JC48-F1
#
_cell.length_a   1.000
_cell.length_b   1.000
_cell.length_c   1.000
_cell.angle_alpha   90.00
_cell.angle_beta   90.00
_cell.angle_gamma   90.00
#
_symmetry.space_group_name_H-M   'P 1'
#
loop_
_entity.id
_entity.type
_entity.pdbx_description
1 polymer ?
#
loop_
_entity_poly.entity_id
_entity_poly.type
_entity_poly.pdbx_seq_one_letter_code
_entity_poly.pdbx_strand_id
1 'polypeptide(L)'
;MAGFHGQQGFHQRRHAHRQWGPTPTPPHYGGFSGYALPPPYLSPIYQPGWSYPPPQLMPPAPSPRPSTPHLGTEIVTHLLRTQIEYYFSEDNLARNLHLKLQMDEEGWVSVHTIAGFPRLTNDVGLILRSLQPSPTVEVMGGKMRRRGTWWKWLIRR
;
A
#
# COMPACT_ATOMS: atom_id res chain seq x y z
N MET A 1 36.39 22.09 -50.04
CA MET A 1 35.84 22.94 -48.97
C MET A 1 35.60 22.06 -47.75
N ALA A 2 36.52 22.10 -46.79
CA ALA A 2 36.48 21.31 -45.55
C ALA A 2 35.86 22.15 -44.43
N GLY A 3 34.93 21.55 -43.67
CA GLY A 3 34.19 22.21 -42.59
C GLY A 3 34.66 21.77 -41.20
N PHE A 4 34.93 22.80 -40.38
CA PHE A 4 34.71 22.91 -38.93
C PHE A 4 35.28 21.84 -37.97
N HIS A 5 36.33 22.25 -37.22
CA HIS A 5 36.44 21.95 -35.79
C HIS A 5 37.05 23.15 -35.05
N GLY A 6 36.32 23.66 -34.06
CA GLY A 6 36.62 24.88 -33.34
C GLY A 6 37.59 24.71 -32.17
N GLN A 7 38.55 25.63 -32.11
CA GLN A 7 38.91 26.50 -30.98
C GLN A 7 39.02 25.82 -29.58
N GLN A 8 40.25 25.49 -29.18
CA GLN A 8 40.64 25.40 -27.76
C GLN A 8 41.27 26.73 -27.34
N GLY A 9 40.54 27.48 -26.51
CA GLY A 9 41.03 28.68 -25.84
C GLY A 9 41.36 28.37 -24.39
N PHE A 10 42.65 28.32 -24.07
CA PHE A 10 43.19 28.53 -22.73
C PHE A 10 42.60 29.78 -22.12
N HIS A 11 42.20 29.80 -20.84
CA HIS A 11 42.33 30.98 -19.97
C HIS A 11 42.41 30.56 -18.49
N GLN A 12 43.42 31.13 -17.85
CA GLN A 12 43.85 30.99 -16.46
C GLN A 12 42.73 31.17 -15.44
N ARG A 13 42.67 30.24 -14.48
CA ARG A 13 41.93 30.45 -13.23
C ARG A 13 42.70 31.42 -12.34
N ARG A 14 42.13 32.60 -12.15
CA ARG A 14 42.47 33.52 -11.07
C ARG A 14 41.24 33.73 -10.18
N HIS A 15 41.50 33.60 -8.88
CA HIS A 15 40.85 34.25 -7.73
C HIS A 15 39.32 34.27 -7.63
N ALA A 16 38.79 33.70 -6.54
CA ALA A 16 38.10 34.50 -5.51
C ALA A 16 37.60 33.58 -4.39
N HIS A 17 38.11 33.84 -3.18
CA HIS A 17 37.47 33.48 -1.92
C HIS A 17 36.00 33.92 -1.94
N ARG A 18 35.06 32.96 -1.95
CA ARG A 18 33.67 33.23 -1.57
C ARG A 18 33.49 32.88 -0.11
N GLN A 19 33.24 33.93 0.65
CA GLN A 19 32.97 33.97 2.07
C GLN A 19 31.59 33.33 2.30
N TRP A 20 31.54 32.19 2.99
CA TRP A 20 30.28 31.58 3.41
C TRP A 20 29.88 32.19 4.75
N GLY A 21 28.96 33.17 4.71
CA GLY A 21 28.24 33.63 5.89
C GLY A 21 27.26 32.54 6.40
N PRO A 22 26.83 32.60 7.67
CA PRO A 22 25.94 31.60 8.24
C PRO A 22 24.55 31.65 7.59
N THR A 23 24.02 30.47 7.27
CA THR A 23 22.70 30.23 6.67
C THR A 23 21.55 30.63 7.62
N PRO A 24 20.40 31.11 7.09
CA PRO A 24 19.22 31.41 7.90
C PRO A 24 18.57 30.14 8.43
N THR A 25 18.25 30.13 9.74
CA THR A 25 17.52 29.07 10.43
C THR A 25 16.06 28.98 9.94
N PRO A 26 15.46 27.77 9.86
CA PRO A 26 14.05 27.60 9.52
C PRO A 26 13.12 28.14 10.63
N PRO A 27 11.88 28.56 10.30
CA PRO A 27 10.95 29.08 11.29
C PRO A 27 10.52 27.99 12.25
N HIS A 28 10.68 28.26 13.54
CA HIS A 28 10.20 27.44 14.64
C HIS A 28 8.69 27.22 14.50
N TYR A 29 8.30 25.94 14.43
CA TYR A 29 6.92 25.51 14.60
C TYR A 29 6.38 26.08 15.92
N GLY A 30 5.28 26.83 15.81
CA GLY A 30 4.59 27.44 16.94
C GLY A 30 4.25 26.41 18.01
N GLY A 31 4.99 26.45 19.10
CA GLY A 31 4.69 25.76 20.34
C GLY A 31 4.03 26.71 21.33
N PHE A 32 2.80 26.37 21.70
CA PHE A 32 2.22 26.60 23.02
C PHE A 32 2.16 28.05 23.53
N SER A 33 1.14 28.79 23.09
CA SER A 33 0.47 29.75 23.99
C SER A 33 -0.25 28.95 25.08
N GLY A 34 0.08 29.24 26.34
CA GLY A 34 -0.59 28.60 27.47
C GLY A 34 0.08 28.94 28.79
N TYR A 35 0.23 30.23 29.10
CA TYR A 35 0.53 30.65 30.47
C TYR A 35 -0.65 30.26 31.36
N ALA A 36 -0.48 29.26 32.21
CA ALA A 36 -1.39 29.00 33.32
C ALA A 36 -0.54 28.97 34.61
N LEU A 37 -0.51 30.11 35.30
CA LEU A 37 -0.04 30.18 36.67
C LEU A 37 -0.98 29.31 37.54
N PRO A 38 -0.48 28.47 38.45
CA PRO A 38 -1.35 27.81 39.42
C PRO A 38 -1.87 28.86 40.41
N PRO A 39 -3.18 28.92 40.72
CA PRO A 39 -3.66 29.75 41.81
C PRO A 39 -3.08 29.26 43.15
N PRO A 40 -2.64 30.15 44.05
CA PRO A 40 -2.29 29.74 45.40
C PRO A 40 -3.56 29.23 46.10
N TYR A 41 -3.42 28.11 46.79
CA TYR A 41 -4.46 27.44 47.57
C TYR A 41 -5.27 28.44 48.41
N LEU A 42 -6.49 28.77 47.96
CA LEU A 42 -7.51 29.35 48.84
C LEU A 42 -8.27 28.19 49.47
N SER A 43 -8.10 28.05 50.78
CA SER A 43 -8.82 27.11 51.63
C SER A 43 -10.34 27.20 51.40
N PRO A 44 -11.06 26.08 51.26
CA PRO A 44 -12.52 26.15 51.17
C PRO A 44 -13.10 26.55 52.52
N ILE A 45 -13.81 27.68 52.53
CA ILE A 45 -14.83 27.99 53.54
C ILE A 45 -15.82 26.82 53.56
N TYR A 46 -15.97 26.17 54.71
CA TYR A 46 -16.96 25.12 54.93
C TYR A 46 -18.37 25.73 54.95
N GLN A 47 -19.16 25.51 53.90
CA GLN A 47 -20.61 25.77 53.92
C GLN A 47 -21.35 24.46 54.22
N PRO A 48 -22.23 24.41 55.24
CA PRO A 48 -22.94 23.18 55.59
C PRO A 48 -24.17 23.01 54.68
N GLY A 49 -24.23 21.91 53.92
CA GLY A 49 -25.50 21.50 53.29
C GLY A 49 -25.42 20.79 51.93
N TRP A 50 -24.27 20.82 51.25
CA TRP A 50 -24.14 20.14 49.95
C TRP A 50 -23.52 18.76 50.12
N SER A 51 -24.34 17.71 50.02
CA SER A 51 -23.84 16.34 49.84
C SER A 51 -23.38 16.19 48.40
N TYR A 52 -22.09 16.37 48.15
CA TYR A 52 -21.50 16.04 46.86
C TYR A 52 -21.52 14.52 46.69
N PRO A 53 -22.06 13.97 45.57
CA PRO A 53 -21.88 12.56 45.28
C PRO A 53 -20.38 12.28 45.11
N PRO A 54 -19.88 11.11 45.55
CA PRO A 54 -18.48 10.77 45.38
C PRO A 54 -18.10 10.81 43.89
N PRO A 55 -16.89 11.28 43.53
CA PRO A 55 -16.46 11.32 42.15
C PRO A 55 -16.42 9.88 41.63
N GLN A 56 -17.33 9.57 40.71
CA GLN A 56 -17.33 8.29 40.01
C GLN A 56 -16.03 8.23 39.20
N LEU A 57 -15.14 7.30 39.54
CA LEU A 57 -13.93 7.00 38.79
C LEU A 57 -14.36 6.52 37.40
N MET A 58 -14.43 7.45 36.46
CA MET A 58 -14.77 7.16 35.07
C MET A 58 -13.66 6.25 34.51
N PRO A 59 -13.99 5.08 33.93
CA PRO A 59 -12.97 4.24 33.32
C PRO A 59 -12.28 5.04 32.21
N PRO A 60 -10.95 4.89 32.03
CA PRO A 60 -10.26 5.56 30.95
C PRO A 60 -10.91 5.17 29.62
N ALA A 61 -11.28 6.19 28.83
CA ALA A 61 -11.82 5.97 27.49
C ALA A 61 -10.87 5.06 26.69
N PRO A 62 -11.39 4.09 25.92
CA PRO A 62 -10.55 3.23 25.09
C PRO A 62 -9.75 4.13 24.13
N SER A 63 -8.43 4.13 24.26
CA SER A 63 -7.56 4.85 23.35
C SER A 63 -7.85 4.40 21.92
N PRO A 64 -7.96 5.31 20.93
CA PRO A 64 -8.11 4.90 19.54
C PRO A 64 -6.89 4.06 19.16
N ARG A 65 -7.12 2.77 18.93
CA ARG A 65 -6.07 1.86 18.45
C ARG A 65 -5.50 2.45 17.16
N PRO A 66 -4.18 2.60 17.02
CA PRO A 66 -3.60 2.96 15.73
C PRO A 66 -3.95 1.85 14.76
N SER A 67 -4.78 2.17 13.76
CA SER A 67 -5.06 1.29 12.62
C SER A 67 -3.72 1.01 11.94
N THR A 68 -3.14 -0.15 12.19
CA THR A 68 -1.94 -0.59 11.46
C THR A 68 -2.23 -0.47 9.96
N PRO A 69 -1.32 0.15 9.18
CA PRO A 69 -1.62 0.54 7.83
C PRO A 69 -1.93 -0.68 6.97
N HIS A 70 -2.93 -0.53 6.12
CA HIS A 70 -3.40 -1.50 5.11
C HIS A 70 -2.32 -1.82 4.05
N LEU A 71 -1.10 -1.30 4.21
CA LEU A 71 0.05 -1.56 3.35
C LEU A 71 0.37 -3.05 3.23
N GLY A 72 0.30 -3.77 4.36
CA GLY A 72 0.57 -5.22 4.36
C GLY A 72 -0.42 -5.99 3.49
N THR A 73 -1.71 -5.63 3.57
CA THR A 73 -2.75 -6.25 2.75
C THR A 73 -2.62 -5.90 1.28
N GLU A 74 -2.29 -4.65 0.94
CA GLU A 74 -2.11 -4.21 -0.45
C GLU A 74 -0.92 -4.90 -1.14
N ILE A 75 0.18 -5.11 -0.41
CA ILE A 75 1.33 -5.85 -0.93
C ILE A 75 0.94 -7.31 -1.22
N VAL A 76 0.22 -7.94 -0.29
CA VAL A 76 -0.23 -9.34 -0.45
C VAL A 76 -1.21 -9.48 -1.62
N THR A 77 -2.18 -8.57 -1.75
CA THR A 77 -3.14 -8.62 -2.87
C THR A 77 -2.45 -8.37 -4.21
N HIS A 78 -1.46 -7.47 -4.26
CA HIS A 78 -0.64 -7.26 -5.45
C HIS A 78 0.17 -8.52 -5.82
N LEU A 79 0.90 -9.12 -4.88
CA LEU A 79 1.68 -10.33 -5.12
C LEU A 79 0.80 -11.49 -5.60
N LEU A 80 -0.37 -11.67 -4.97
CA LEU A 80 -1.32 -12.71 -5.34
C LEU A 80 -1.84 -12.51 -6.77
N ARG A 81 -2.22 -11.28 -7.12
CA ARG A 81 -2.65 -10.92 -8.48
C ARG A 81 -1.55 -11.21 -9.50
N THR A 82 -0.33 -10.74 -9.27
CA THR A 82 0.80 -10.98 -10.19
C THR A 82 1.04 -12.48 -10.40
N GLN A 83 0.95 -13.27 -9.34
CA GLN A 83 1.13 -14.72 -9.42
C GLN A 83 0.04 -15.39 -10.28
N ILE A 84 -1.22 -14.99 -10.10
CA ILE A 84 -2.33 -15.53 -10.90
C ILE A 84 -2.24 -15.06 -12.35
N GLU A 85 -1.91 -13.80 -12.60
CA GLU A 85 -1.67 -13.27 -13.95
C GLU A 85 -0.54 -14.00 -14.67
N TYR A 86 0.51 -14.40 -13.93
CA TYR A 86 1.57 -15.23 -14.47
C TYR A 86 1.06 -16.62 -14.90
N TYR A 87 0.23 -17.29 -14.08
CA TYR A 87 -0.37 -18.56 -14.48
C TYR A 87 -1.21 -18.43 -15.75
N PHE A 88 -1.97 -17.34 -15.87
CA PHE A 88 -2.78 -17.07 -17.04
C PHE A 88 -2.03 -16.33 -18.15
N SER A 89 -0.71 -16.13 -18.04
CA SER A 89 0.09 -15.51 -19.11
C SER A 89 0.14 -16.43 -20.34
N GLU A 90 0.30 -15.84 -21.53
CA GLU A 90 0.37 -16.64 -22.77
C GLU A 90 1.54 -17.62 -22.75
N ASP A 91 2.68 -17.17 -22.22
CA ASP A 91 3.87 -18.00 -22.11
C ASP A 91 3.69 -19.19 -21.15
N ASN A 92 3.04 -18.99 -19.99
CA ASN A 92 2.72 -20.11 -19.10
C ASN A 92 1.65 -21.03 -19.72
N LEU A 93 0.59 -20.48 -20.31
CA LEU A 93 -0.47 -21.28 -20.93
C LEU A 93 0.02 -22.09 -22.14
N ALA A 94 1.04 -21.62 -22.86
CA ALA A 94 1.64 -22.38 -23.97
C ALA A 94 2.29 -23.70 -23.52
N ARG A 95 2.94 -23.69 -22.34
CA ARG A 95 3.69 -24.84 -21.80
C ARG A 95 2.96 -25.64 -20.73
N ASN A 96 1.99 -25.03 -20.05
CA ASN A 96 1.37 -25.62 -18.86
C ASN A 96 0.12 -26.43 -19.21
N LEU A 97 0.31 -27.70 -19.55
CA LEU A 97 -0.80 -28.62 -19.83
C LEU A 97 -1.73 -28.80 -18.63
N HIS A 98 -1.19 -28.79 -17.41
CA HIS A 98 -2.00 -28.99 -16.20
C HIS A 98 -3.09 -27.91 -16.09
N LEU A 99 -2.74 -26.64 -16.29
CA LEU A 99 -3.70 -25.54 -16.25
C LEU A 99 -4.73 -25.64 -17.39
N LYS A 100 -4.30 -25.99 -18.61
CA LYS A 100 -5.20 -26.18 -19.76
C LYS A 100 -6.19 -27.32 -19.56
N LEU A 101 -5.77 -28.42 -18.91
CA LEU A 101 -6.65 -29.56 -18.62
C LEU A 101 -7.74 -29.22 -17.59
N GLN A 102 -7.50 -28.22 -16.74
CA GLN A 102 -8.46 -27.73 -15.76
C GLN A 102 -9.46 -26.73 -16.34
N MET A 103 -9.28 -26.28 -17.60
CA MET A 103 -10.23 -25.41 -18.28
C MET A 103 -11.47 -26.19 -18.72
N ASP A 104 -12.64 -25.61 -18.51
CA ASP A 104 -13.88 -26.05 -19.16
C ASP A 104 -13.99 -25.53 -20.61
N GLU A 105 -15.10 -25.82 -21.28
CA GLU A 105 -15.34 -25.46 -22.69
C GLU A 105 -15.29 -23.96 -22.96
N GLU A 106 -15.47 -23.13 -21.92
CA GLU A 106 -15.44 -21.67 -21.99
C GLU A 106 -14.14 -21.09 -21.39
N GLY A 107 -13.17 -21.95 -21.06
CA GLY A 107 -11.86 -21.56 -20.54
C GLY A 107 -11.83 -21.27 -19.05
N TRP A 108 -12.91 -21.55 -18.32
CA TRP A 108 -12.98 -21.30 -16.88
C TRP A 108 -12.27 -22.37 -16.06
N VAL A 109 -11.60 -21.91 -15.01
CA VAL A 109 -10.93 -22.72 -14.00
C VAL A 109 -11.51 -22.38 -12.63
N SER A 110 -11.85 -23.40 -11.85
CA SER A 110 -12.36 -23.19 -10.48
C SER A 110 -11.30 -22.56 -9.57
N VAL A 111 -11.70 -21.60 -8.74
CA VAL A 111 -10.80 -21.01 -7.72
C VAL A 111 -10.27 -22.07 -6.77
N HIS A 112 -11.03 -23.12 -6.47
CA HIS A 112 -10.58 -24.23 -5.63
C HIS A 112 -9.41 -25.00 -6.25
N THR A 113 -9.41 -25.18 -7.57
CA THR A 113 -8.29 -25.80 -8.30
C THR A 113 -7.03 -24.94 -8.18
N ILE A 114 -7.19 -23.62 -8.35
CA ILE A 114 -6.10 -22.65 -8.29
C ILE A 114 -5.55 -22.49 -6.87
N ALA A 115 -6.40 -22.55 -5.85
CA ALA A 115 -5.98 -22.54 -4.44
C ALA A 115 -5.01 -23.69 -4.12
N GLY A 116 -5.13 -24.83 -4.80
CA GLY A 116 -4.22 -25.96 -4.65
C GLY A 116 -2.87 -25.81 -5.37
N PHE A 117 -2.65 -24.74 -6.13
CA PHE A 117 -1.39 -24.56 -6.85
C PHE A 117 -0.27 -24.10 -5.89
N PRO A 118 0.97 -24.56 -6.11
CA PRO A 118 2.09 -24.17 -5.28
C PRO A 118 2.28 -22.66 -5.34
N ARG A 119 2.53 -22.02 -4.19
CA ARG A 119 2.75 -20.57 -4.06
C ARG A 119 1.49 -19.69 -4.16
N LEU A 120 0.30 -20.27 -4.09
CA LEU A 120 -0.95 -19.55 -3.89
C LEU A 120 -1.52 -19.76 -2.48
N THR A 121 -2.45 -18.89 -2.10
CA THR A 121 -3.19 -18.96 -0.83
C THR A 121 -4.44 -19.83 -0.98
N ASN A 122 -4.89 -20.46 0.10
CA ASN A 122 -6.17 -21.16 0.15
C ASN A 122 -7.36 -20.22 0.47
N ASP A 123 -7.08 -18.95 0.74
CA ASP A 123 -8.12 -17.95 1.02
C ASP A 123 -8.78 -17.50 -0.30
N VAL A 124 -9.91 -18.14 -0.60
CA VAL A 124 -10.76 -17.83 -1.76
C VAL A 124 -11.20 -16.36 -1.76
N GLY A 125 -11.56 -15.81 -0.59
CA GLY A 125 -12.01 -14.43 -0.47
C GLY A 125 -10.90 -13.44 -0.85
N LEU A 126 -9.67 -13.72 -0.40
CA LEU A 126 -8.49 -12.92 -0.74
C LEU A 126 -8.14 -13.01 -2.23
N ILE A 127 -8.23 -14.21 -2.83
CA ILE A 127 -8.03 -14.40 -4.28
C ILE A 127 -9.02 -13.55 -5.08
N LEU A 128 -10.31 -13.67 -4.79
CA LEU A 128 -11.36 -12.98 -5.54
C LEU A 128 -11.23 -11.45 -5.46
N ARG A 129 -10.88 -10.91 -4.29
CA ARG A 129 -10.64 -9.48 -4.08
C ARG A 129 -9.40 -8.98 -4.81
N SER A 130 -8.32 -9.76 -4.77
CA SER A 130 -7.05 -9.41 -5.43
C SER A 130 -7.15 -9.37 -6.96
N LEU A 131 -8.08 -10.13 -7.53
CA LEU A 131 -8.29 -10.22 -8.98
C LEU A 131 -9.25 -9.17 -9.55
N GLN A 132 -10.01 -8.44 -8.71
CA GLN A 132 -10.92 -7.39 -9.19
C GLN A 132 -10.26 -6.38 -10.15
N PRO A 133 -9.05 -5.85 -9.87
CA PRO A 133 -8.38 -4.91 -10.78
C PRO A 133 -7.57 -5.58 -11.91
N SER A 134 -7.64 -6.90 -12.10
CA SER A 134 -6.80 -7.59 -13.09
C SER A 134 -7.27 -7.32 -14.53
N PRO A 135 -6.40 -6.79 -15.42
CA PRO A 135 -6.71 -6.67 -16.85
C PRO A 135 -6.61 -8.02 -17.57
N THR A 136 -5.87 -8.97 -17.02
CA THR A 136 -5.51 -10.23 -17.71
C THR A 136 -6.46 -11.37 -17.36
N VAL A 137 -7.03 -11.36 -16.15
CA VAL A 137 -7.90 -12.42 -15.64
C VAL A 137 -9.27 -11.85 -15.35
N GLU A 138 -10.31 -12.60 -15.67
CA GLU A 138 -11.68 -12.28 -15.28
C GLU A 138 -12.24 -13.37 -14.37
N VAL A 139 -13.15 -12.96 -13.48
CA VAL A 139 -13.68 -13.78 -12.40
C VAL A 139 -15.20 -13.76 -12.45
N MET A 140 -15.82 -14.94 -12.42
CA MET A 140 -17.27 -15.10 -12.43
C MET A 140 -17.68 -16.32 -11.60
N GLY A 141 -18.57 -16.15 -10.63
CA GLY A 141 -19.17 -17.27 -9.89
C GLY A 141 -18.16 -18.20 -9.21
N GLY A 142 -17.04 -17.69 -8.70
CA GLY A 142 -15.99 -18.53 -8.09
C GLY A 142 -15.12 -19.29 -9.10
N LYS A 143 -15.19 -18.93 -10.38
CA LYS A 143 -14.27 -19.38 -11.42
C LYS A 143 -13.49 -18.21 -11.99
N MET A 144 -12.37 -18.49 -12.63
CA MET A 144 -11.51 -17.50 -13.28
C MET A 144 -11.02 -17.99 -14.64
N ARG A 145 -10.80 -17.07 -15.58
CA ARG A 145 -10.21 -17.37 -16.89
C ARG A 145 -9.39 -16.20 -17.43
N ARG A 146 -8.56 -16.47 -18.45
CA ARG A 146 -7.85 -15.42 -19.19
C ARG A 146 -8.83 -14.55 -19.98
N ARG A 147 -8.71 -13.23 -19.85
CA ARG A 147 -9.51 -12.26 -20.59
C ARG A 147 -9.14 -12.28 -22.08
N GLY A 148 -10.17 -12.33 -22.94
CA GLY A 148 -10.06 -12.02 -24.37
C GLY A 148 -9.25 -12.97 -25.26
N THR A 149 -8.59 -14.00 -24.73
CA THR A 149 -7.84 -14.99 -25.54
C THR A 149 -7.91 -16.41 -24.98
N TRP A 150 -8.89 -16.70 -24.12
CA TRP A 150 -9.06 -18.01 -23.47
C TRP A 150 -9.20 -19.17 -24.48
N TRP A 151 -9.92 -18.96 -25.59
CA TRP A 151 -10.20 -20.00 -26.59
C TRP A 151 -8.95 -20.58 -27.24
N LYS A 152 -7.84 -19.83 -27.29
CA LYS A 152 -6.56 -20.30 -27.83
C LYS A 152 -5.96 -21.44 -27.02
N TRP A 153 -6.35 -21.55 -25.75
CA TRP A 153 -5.74 -22.45 -24.78
C TRP A 153 -6.62 -23.66 -24.47
N LEU A 154 -7.80 -23.76 -25.06
CA LEU A 154 -8.67 -24.92 -24.94
C LEU A 154 -8.02 -26.15 -25.60
N ILE A 155 -8.08 -27.27 -24.91
CA ILE A 155 -7.70 -28.57 -25.46
C ILE A 155 -8.96 -29.16 -26.11
N ARG A 156 -8.90 -29.43 -27.42
CA ARG A 156 -9.94 -30.22 -28.09
C ARG A 156 -9.96 -31.62 -27.46
N ARG A 157 -11.08 -31.97 -26.83
CA ARG A 157 -11.33 -33.30 -26.29
C ARG A 157 -11.98 -34.17 -27.35
#